data_AF-A0A8B9JHB0-F1
#
_entry.id   AF-A0A8B9JHB0-F1
#
_cell.length_a   1.000
_cell.length_b   1.000
_cell.length_c   1.000
_cell.angle_alpha   90.00
_cell.angle_beta   90.00
_cell.angle_gamma   90.00
#
_symmetry.space_group_name_H-M   'P 1'
#
loop_
_entity.id
_entity.type
_entity.pdbx_description
1 polymer ?
#
loop_
_entity_poly.entity_id
_entity_poly.type
_entity_poly.pdbx_seq_one_letter_code
_entity_poly.pdbx_strand_id
1 'polypeptide(L)'
;MIRPGDLTGHSDFHLFKEGIKPMWEDDANKSGGKWIIRLRKGLASRCWENLILAMLGEQFMVGEEICGAVVSVRFQEDIISIWNKTASDQATTARIRDTLRRVLNLPPNTIMEYKTHTDSIKAWEDFHGLVNASGGR
;
A
#
# COMPACT_ATOMS: atom_id res chain seq x y z
N MET A 1 16.73 -9.63 8.60
CA MET A 1 16.23 -8.35 8.04
C MET A 1 15.94 -7.42 9.20
N ILE A 2 16.26 -6.12 9.09
CA ILE A 2 15.91 -5.11 10.11
C ILE A 2 14.37 -4.97 10.15
N ARG A 3 13.78 -4.79 11.34
CA ARG A 3 12.32 -4.61 11.43
C ARG A 3 11.94 -3.22 10.93
N PRO A 4 10.76 -3.04 10.29
CA PRO A 4 10.33 -1.72 9.81
C PRO A 4 10.38 -0.63 10.88
N GLY A 5 9.96 -0.94 12.11
CA GLY A 5 9.99 0.03 13.22
C GLY A 5 11.38 0.50 13.65
N ASP A 6 12.45 -0.23 13.26
CA ASP A 6 13.84 0.08 13.60
C ASP A 6 14.57 0.80 12.44
N LEU A 7 13.89 1.04 11.31
CA LEU A 7 14.46 1.78 10.18
C LEU A 7 14.55 3.27 10.52
N THR A 8 15.70 3.86 10.22
CA THR A 8 15.93 5.29 10.36
C THR A 8 15.56 6.04 9.08
N GLY A 9 14.98 7.23 9.22
CA GLY A 9 14.66 8.11 8.08
C GLY A 9 13.47 7.63 7.24
N HIS A 10 13.41 8.11 6.00
CA HIS A 10 12.38 7.74 5.03
C HIS A 10 12.81 6.46 4.32
N SER A 11 12.23 5.33 4.72
CA SER A 11 12.58 4.02 4.18
C SER A 11 11.32 3.24 3.81
N ASP A 12 11.45 2.38 2.80
CA ASP A 12 10.36 1.55 2.28
C ASP A 12 10.82 0.11 2.11
N PHE A 13 10.01 -0.85 2.54
CA PHE A 13 10.12 -2.24 2.11
C PHE A 13 9.01 -2.58 1.13
N HIS A 14 9.37 -3.33 0.09
CA HIS A 14 8.46 -3.80 -0.95
C HIS A 14 8.59 -5.31 -1.02
N LEU A 15 7.45 -6.01 -0.98
CA LEU A 15 7.38 -7.45 -1.22
C LEU A 15 6.32 -7.69 -2.29
N PHE A 16 6.75 -8.06 -3.49
CA PHE A 16 5.88 -8.27 -4.65
C PHE A 16 6.07 -9.68 -5.18
N LYS A 17 5.04 -10.20 -5.85
CA LYS A 17 5.14 -11.48 -6.58
C LYS A 17 6.27 -11.39 -7.61
N GLU A 18 6.92 -12.52 -7.86
CA GLU A 18 7.99 -12.61 -8.84
C GLU A 18 7.51 -12.10 -10.21
N GLY A 19 8.35 -11.32 -10.87
CA GLY A 19 8.05 -10.70 -12.17
C GLY A 19 7.23 -9.41 -12.11
N ILE A 20 6.67 -9.03 -10.95
CA ILE A 20 5.94 -7.76 -10.78
C ILE A 20 6.84 -6.74 -10.09
N LYS A 21 7.14 -5.64 -10.78
CA LYS A 21 7.89 -4.53 -10.20
C LYS A 21 6.98 -3.67 -9.32
N PRO A 22 7.47 -3.11 -8.19
CA PRO A 22 6.70 -2.24 -7.31
C PRO A 22 6.54 -0.83 -7.89
N MET A 23 6.10 -0.72 -9.15
CA MET A 23 5.97 0.51 -9.91
C MET A 23 4.66 0.51 -10.68
N TRP A 24 4.09 1.68 -10.92
CA TRP A 24 2.76 1.82 -11.52
C TRP A 24 2.77 1.51 -13.02
N GLU A 25 3.93 1.61 -13.66
CA GLU A 25 4.18 1.32 -15.07
C GLU A 25 4.16 -0.19 -15.37
N ASP A 26 4.31 -1.03 -14.34
CA ASP A 26 4.25 -2.49 -14.50
C ASP A 26 2.87 -2.90 -15.02
N ASP A 27 2.83 -3.82 -15.98
CA ASP A 27 1.60 -4.28 -16.62
C ASP A 27 0.58 -4.83 -15.62
N ALA A 28 1.03 -5.41 -14.51
CA ALA A 28 0.17 -5.90 -13.45
C ALA A 28 -0.39 -4.77 -12.56
N ASN A 29 0.24 -3.60 -12.52
CA ASN A 29 -0.15 -2.50 -11.63
C ASN A 29 -0.85 -1.35 -12.36
N LYS A 30 -0.66 -1.17 -13.67
CA LYS A 30 -1.17 0.02 -14.40
C LYS A 30 -2.68 0.26 -14.31
N SER A 31 -3.48 -0.81 -14.22
CA SER A 31 -4.94 -0.75 -14.06
C SER A 31 -5.40 -0.95 -12.62
N GLY A 32 -4.43 -1.02 -11.71
CA GLY A 32 -4.61 -1.43 -10.33
C GLY A 32 -4.79 -0.28 -9.37
N GLY A 33 -4.72 -0.64 -8.10
CA GLY A 33 -4.72 0.31 -7.01
C GLY A 33 -4.16 -0.29 -5.74
N LYS A 34 -4.23 0.49 -4.68
CA LYS A 34 -3.75 0.10 -3.37
C LYS A 34 -4.70 0.50 -2.26
N TRP A 35 -4.87 -0.40 -1.30
CA TRP A 35 -5.37 -0.04 0.02
C TRP A 35 -4.22 0.54 0.85
N ILE A 36 -4.48 1.64 1.53
CA ILE A 36 -3.53 2.40 2.33
C ILE A 36 -4.06 2.46 3.76
N ILE A 37 -3.21 2.13 4.73
CA ILE A 37 -3.52 2.23 6.16
C ILE A 37 -2.39 3.02 6.81
N ARG A 38 -2.76 4.11 7.48
CA ARG A 38 -1.84 4.92 8.29
C ARG A 38 -1.81 4.37 9.71
N LEU A 39 -0.61 4.12 10.19
CA LEU A 39 -0.33 3.51 11.49
C LEU A 39 0.41 4.51 12.38
N ARG A 40 0.04 4.53 13.66
CA ARG A 40 0.87 5.17 14.68
C ARG A 40 2.20 4.41 14.81
N LYS A 41 3.25 5.14 15.18
CA LYS A 41 4.57 4.57 15.45
C LYS A 41 4.51 3.39 16.43
N GLY A 42 5.39 2.42 16.21
CA GLY A 42 5.48 1.18 17.00
C GLY A 42 4.58 0.04 16.51
N LEU A 43 3.65 0.28 15.58
CA LEU A 43 2.75 -0.76 15.05
C LEU A 43 3.26 -1.40 13.74
N ALA A 44 4.11 -0.70 12.99
CA ALA A 44 4.51 -1.09 11.65
C ALA A 44 5.10 -2.50 11.57
N SER A 45 6.00 -2.88 12.47
CA SER A 45 6.66 -4.20 12.42
C SER A 45 5.67 -5.36 12.52
N ARG A 46 4.72 -5.30 13.47
CA ARG A 46 3.71 -6.35 13.64
C ARG A 46 2.72 -6.37 12.48
N CYS A 47 2.25 -5.20 12.06
CA CYS A 47 1.30 -5.10 10.96
C CYS A 47 1.93 -5.55 9.63
N TRP A 48 3.20 -5.23 9.39
CA TRP A 48 3.95 -5.70 8.23
C TRP A 48 4.10 -7.22 8.23
N GLU A 49 4.51 -7.81 9.35
CA GLU A 49 4.64 -9.27 9.48
C GLU A 49 3.31 -9.99 9.22
N ASN A 50 2.22 -9.53 9.84
CA ASN A 50 0.90 -10.13 9.61
C ASN A 50 0.43 -9.96 8.15
N LEU A 51 0.74 -8.83 7.51
CA LEU A 51 0.37 -8.58 6.13
C LEU A 51 1.10 -9.54 5.17
N ILE A 52 2.42 -9.69 5.33
CA ILE A 52 3.20 -10.58 4.47
C ILE A 52 2.81 -12.04 4.68
N LEU A 53 2.54 -12.46 5.92
CA LEU A 53 2.07 -13.82 6.21
C LEU A 53 0.69 -14.08 5.63
N ALA A 54 -0.23 -13.11 5.70
CA ALA A 54 -1.54 -13.22 5.06
C ALA A 54 -1.45 -13.30 3.53
N MET A 55 -0.52 -12.56 2.92
CA MET A 55 -0.28 -12.58 1.49
C MET A 55 0.32 -13.92 1.04
N LEU A 56 1.40 -14.37 1.67
CA LEU A 56 2.06 -15.64 1.34
C LEU A 56 1.19 -16.86 1.67
N GLY A 57 0.34 -16.75 2.69
CA GLY A 57 -0.64 -17.77 3.06
C GLY A 57 -1.93 -17.71 2.24
N GLU A 58 -1.99 -16.90 1.17
CA GLU A 58 -3.13 -16.77 0.26
C GLU A 58 -4.47 -16.45 0.95
N GLN A 59 -4.43 -15.75 2.08
CA GLN A 59 -5.62 -15.51 2.92
C GLN A 59 -6.62 -14.51 2.32
N PHE A 60 -6.22 -13.77 1.28
CA PHE A 60 -7.09 -12.82 0.60
C PHE A 60 -8.14 -13.51 -0.26
N MET A 61 -7.86 -14.72 -0.76
CA MET A 61 -8.80 -15.53 -1.53
C MET A 61 -9.41 -14.76 -2.73
N VAL A 62 -8.57 -13.97 -3.41
CA VAL A 62 -8.92 -13.16 -4.61
C VAL A 62 -8.19 -13.67 -5.86
N GLY A 63 -7.74 -14.92 -5.85
CA GLY A 63 -6.95 -15.49 -6.94
C GLY A 63 -5.66 -14.70 -7.17
N GLU A 64 -5.39 -14.37 -8.43
CA GLU A 64 -4.13 -13.71 -8.82
C GLU A 64 -4.13 -12.19 -8.65
N GLU A 65 -5.14 -11.61 -7.99
CA GLU A 65 -5.29 -10.14 -7.91
C GLU A 65 -4.22 -9.44 -7.08
N ILE A 66 -3.63 -10.09 -6.06
CA ILE A 66 -2.59 -9.44 -5.25
C ILE A 66 -1.28 -9.32 -6.04
N CYS A 67 -0.78 -8.10 -6.17
CA CYS A 67 0.53 -7.79 -6.76
C CYS A 67 1.64 -7.84 -5.72
N GLY A 68 1.42 -7.19 -4.57
CA GLY A 68 2.42 -7.05 -3.53
C GLY A 68 2.00 -6.12 -2.39
N ALA A 69 2.90 -5.93 -1.45
CA ALA A 69 2.72 -5.12 -0.26
C ALA A 69 3.90 -4.17 -0.07
N VAL A 70 3.62 -3.03 0.57
CA VAL A 70 4.59 -1.99 0.90
C VAL A 70 4.42 -1.59 2.36
N VAL A 71 5.54 -1.40 3.05
CA VAL A 71 5.58 -0.65 4.33
C VAL A 71 6.53 0.53 4.17
N SER A 72 6.02 1.69 4.53
CA SER A 72 6.65 2.99 4.39
C SER A 72 6.83 3.62 5.76
N VAL A 73 8.08 3.71 6.20
CA VAL A 73 8.45 4.32 7.48
C VAL A 73 8.65 5.81 7.24
N ARG A 74 7.87 6.65 7.93
CA ARG A 74 7.97 8.13 7.84
C ARG A 74 8.18 8.72 9.21
N PHE A 75 8.30 10.05 9.33
CA PHE A 75 8.59 10.67 10.62
C PHE A 75 7.42 10.57 11.61
N GLN A 76 6.22 10.97 11.20
CA GLN A 76 5.04 11.08 12.10
C GLN A 76 4.24 9.78 12.21
N GLU A 77 4.10 9.07 11.09
CA GLU A 77 3.29 7.86 10.96
C GLU A 77 3.99 6.86 10.06
N ASP A 78 3.61 5.59 10.16
CA ASP A 78 4.01 4.57 9.21
C ASP A 78 2.82 4.24 8.32
N ILE A 79 3.10 3.85 7.07
CA ILE A 79 2.05 3.55 6.10
C ILE A 79 2.25 2.13 5.64
N ILE A 80 1.21 1.30 5.69
CA ILE A 80 1.21 0.00 5.03
C ILE A 80 0.25 0.03 3.85
N SER A 81 0.59 -0.71 2.81
CA SER A 81 -0.26 -0.82 1.63
C SER A 81 -0.21 -2.20 1.02
N ILE A 82 -1.32 -2.61 0.40
CA ILE A 82 -1.40 -3.80 -0.46
C ILE A 82 -1.93 -3.37 -1.82
N TRP A 83 -1.30 -3.88 -2.87
CA TRP A 83 -1.55 -3.52 -4.26
C TRP A 83 -2.29 -4.66 -4.96
N ASN A 84 -3.27 -4.34 -5.80
CA ASN A 84 -3.97 -5.31 -6.62
C ASN A 84 -4.12 -4.86 -8.07
N LYS A 85 -4.33 -5.83 -8.96
CA LYS A 85 -4.28 -5.66 -10.42
C LYS A 85 -5.43 -4.83 -10.99
N THR A 86 -6.63 -4.99 -10.45
CA THR A 86 -7.85 -4.46 -11.05
C THR A 86 -8.59 -3.54 -10.09
N ALA A 87 -8.40 -2.22 -10.23
CA ALA A 87 -9.06 -1.26 -9.35
C ALA A 87 -10.57 -1.13 -9.56
N SER A 88 -11.08 -1.46 -10.74
CA SER A 88 -12.50 -1.42 -11.07
C SER A 88 -13.29 -2.58 -10.48
N ASP A 89 -12.64 -3.65 -10.03
CA ASP A 89 -13.30 -4.78 -9.38
C ASP A 89 -13.60 -4.46 -7.90
N GLN A 90 -14.82 -3.94 -7.68
CA GLN A 90 -15.30 -3.57 -6.35
C GLN A 90 -15.44 -4.78 -5.40
N ALA A 91 -15.74 -5.97 -5.93
CA ALA A 91 -15.88 -7.16 -5.10
C ALA A 91 -14.52 -7.61 -4.57
N THR A 92 -13.51 -7.65 -5.45
CA THR A 92 -12.12 -7.93 -5.08
C THR A 92 -11.59 -6.90 -4.08
N THR A 93 -11.71 -5.61 -4.38
CA THR A 93 -11.18 -4.56 -3.50
C THR A 93 -11.87 -4.55 -2.13
N ALA A 94 -13.18 -4.82 -2.05
CA ALA A 94 -13.89 -4.98 -0.78
C ALA A 94 -13.42 -6.21 -0.01
N ARG A 95 -13.20 -7.36 -0.67
CA ARG A 95 -12.68 -8.57 -0.03
C ARG A 95 -11.28 -8.36 0.54
N ILE A 96 -10.42 -7.62 -0.18
CA ILE A 96 -9.09 -7.25 0.30
C ILE A 96 -9.19 -6.39 1.56
N ARG A 97 -10.05 -5.36 1.56
CA ARG A 97 -10.30 -4.50 2.73
C ARG A 97 -10.71 -5.31 3.95
N ASP A 98 -11.65 -6.22 3.79
CA ASP A 98 -12.20 -7.00 4.91
C ASP A 98 -11.16 -7.99 5.45
N THR A 99 -10.36 -8.57 4.56
CA THR A 99 -9.21 -9.42 4.96
C THR A 99 -8.17 -8.62 5.72
N LEU A 100 -7.78 -7.42 5.24
CA LEU A 100 -6.84 -6.54 5.94
C LEU A 100 -7.31 -6.23 7.36
N ARG A 101 -8.58 -5.87 7.54
CA ARG A 101 -9.16 -5.59 8.87
C ARG A 101 -8.99 -6.78 9.82
N ARG A 102 -9.27 -7.99 9.32
CA ARG A 102 -9.16 -9.24 10.07
C ARG A 102 -7.71 -9.57 10.43
N VAL A 103 -6.80 -9.63 9.46
CA VAL A 103 -5.43 -10.14 9.68
C VAL A 103 -4.55 -9.16 10.45
N LEU A 104 -4.85 -7.86 10.36
CA LEU A 104 -4.13 -6.81 11.06
C LEU A 104 -4.75 -6.44 12.41
N ASN A 105 -5.88 -7.06 12.77
CA ASN A 105 -6.65 -6.78 13.98
C ASN A 105 -6.95 -5.27 14.13
N LEU A 106 -7.42 -4.64 13.05
CA LEU A 106 -7.67 -3.20 13.04
C LEU A 106 -8.94 -2.86 13.82
N PRO A 107 -8.92 -1.81 14.66
CA PRO A 107 -10.12 -1.25 15.24
C PRO A 107 -11.17 -0.90 14.16
N PRO A 108 -12.49 -1.04 14.44
CA PRO A 108 -13.54 -0.76 13.45
C PRO A 108 -13.48 0.65 12.84
N ASN A 109 -13.02 1.63 13.62
CA ASN A 109 -12.87 3.03 13.23
C ASN A 109 -11.54 3.33 12.49
N THR A 110 -10.72 2.33 12.21
CA THR A 110 -9.51 2.53 11.42
C THR A 110 -9.88 2.97 10.02
N ILE A 111 -9.38 4.13 9.62
CA ILE A 111 -9.57 4.66 8.28
C ILE A 111 -8.66 3.88 7.34
N MET A 112 -9.26 3.36 6.26
CA MET A 112 -8.57 2.71 5.17
C MET A 112 -8.93 3.46 3.90
N GLU A 113 -7.94 3.81 3.10
CA GLU A 113 -8.12 4.58 1.88
C GLU A 113 -7.74 3.72 0.68
N TYR A 114 -8.62 3.61 -0.32
CA TYR A 114 -8.27 2.97 -1.59
C TYR A 114 -7.91 4.05 -2.60
N LYS A 115 -6.76 3.90 -3.26
CA LYS A 115 -6.34 4.78 -4.36
C LYS A 115 -6.01 3.97 -5.58
N THR A 116 -6.54 4.38 -6.72
CA THR A 116 -6.07 3.88 -8.01
C THR A 116 -4.65 4.39 -8.26
N HIS A 117 -3.85 3.63 -9.01
CA HIS A 117 -2.51 4.08 -9.37
C HIS A 117 -2.57 5.30 -10.30
N THR A 118 -3.54 5.34 -11.21
CA THR A 118 -3.79 6.49 -12.10
C THR A 118 -4.09 7.79 -11.35
N ASP A 119 -4.93 7.75 -10.31
CA ASP A 119 -5.25 8.96 -9.53
C ASP A 119 -4.07 9.40 -8.67
N SER A 120 -3.26 8.44 -8.21
CA SER A 120 -2.04 8.73 -7.44
C SER A 120 -0.99 9.47 -8.29
N ILE A 121 -0.88 9.13 -9.58
CA ILE A 121 0.02 9.80 -10.53
C ILE A 121 -0.46 11.22 -10.79
N LYS A 122 -1.74 11.42 -11.13
CA LYS A 122 -2.29 12.76 -11.38
C LYS A 122 -2.09 13.68 -10.18
N ALA A 123 -2.38 13.19 -8.97
CA ALA A 123 -2.16 13.97 -7.75
C ALA A 123 -0.67 14.34 -7.54
N TRP A 124 0.25 13.46 -7.94
CA TRP A 124 1.68 13.73 -7.88
C TRP A 124 2.10 14.78 -8.93
N GLU A 125 1.63 14.64 -10.17
CA GLU A 125 1.86 15.59 -11.26
C GLU A 125 1.30 16.98 -10.92
N ASP A 126 0.08 17.04 -10.39
CA ASP A 126 -0.57 18.29 -9.95
C ASP A 126 0.25 18.96 -8.83
N PHE A 127 0.68 18.20 -7.82
CA PHE A 127 1.51 18.72 -6.73
C PHE A 127 2.83 19.31 -7.26
N HIS A 128 3.53 18.59 -8.13
CA HIS A 128 4.79 19.07 -8.72
C HIS A 128 4.59 20.25 -9.69
N GLY A 129 3.49 20.26 -10.44
CA GLY A 129 3.09 21.39 -11.28
C GLY A 129 2.86 22.67 -10.46
N LEU A 130 2.21 22.56 -9.30
CA LEU A 130 1.97 23.68 -8.38
C LEU A 130 3.26 24.20 -7.73
N VAL A 131 4.19 23.32 -7.34
CA VAL A 131 5.49 23.72 -6.77
C VAL A 131 6.32 24.46 -7.81
N ASN A 132 6.35 23.98 -9.06
CA ASN A 132 7.07 24.64 -10.14
C ASN A 132 6.45 25.98 -10.54
N ALA A 133 5.12 26.12 -10.45
CA ALA A 133 4.43 27.38 -10.75
C ALA A 133 4.59 28.45 -9.65
N SER A 134 4.86 28.05 -8.40
CA SER A 134 4.99 28.95 -7.25
C SER A 134 6.44 29.38 -6.95
N GLY A 135 7.44 28.66 -7.46
CA GLY A 135 8.86 28.98 -7.31
C GLY A 135 9.42 30.00 -8.33
N GLY A 136 8.59 30.55 -9.21
CA GLY A 136 8.98 31.51 -10.25
C GLY A 136 8.54 32.94 -9.96
N ARG A 137 9.11 33.58 -8.93
CA ARG A 137 9.24 35.06 -8.80
C ARG A 137 10.49 35.40 -8.01
#